data_AF-A0A3D1QBW6-F1
#
_entry.id   AF-A0A3D1QBW6-F1
#
_cell.length_a   1.000
_cell.length_b   1.000
_cell.length_c   1.000
_cell.angle_alpha   90.00
_cell.angle_beta   90.00
_cell.angle_gamma   90.00
#
_symmetry.space_group_name_H-M   'P 1'
#
loop_
_entity.id
_entity.type
_entity.pdbx_description
1 polymer ?
#
loop_
_entity_poly.entity_id
_entity_poly.type
_entity_poly.pdbx_seq_one_letter_code
_entity_poly.pdbx_strand_id
1 'polypeptide(L)'
;DREASVIRLELKVKNNGLGYKEAAPLIREECAAILAGDFAFLKHRPEMVCRRLYSKMSTGLFKPRTIVQYEREAYEWDPGRVRVTLDSNLVTGLSSVDFLNSALPLTGVTDEGLSILEIKYDEFLPAHIADLLMLNSRQRAALSKYAICRRFD
;
A
#
# COMPACT_ATOMS: atom_id res chain seq x y z
N ASP A 1 4.88 -5.80 -16.62
CA ASP A 1 4.75 -4.39 -17.05
C ASP A 1 5.13 -3.43 -15.94
N ARG A 2 6.14 -2.59 -16.19
CA ARG A 2 6.64 -1.57 -15.25
C ARG A 2 6.01 -0.19 -15.48
N GLU A 3 5.06 -0.09 -16.39
CA GLU A 3 4.33 1.15 -16.62
C GLU A 3 3.17 1.24 -15.63
N ALA A 4 3.12 2.35 -14.89
CA ALA A 4 2.05 2.65 -13.94
C ALA A 4 0.74 2.97 -14.69
N SER A 5 0.14 1.96 -15.32
CA SER A 5 -1.07 2.06 -16.14
C SER A 5 -2.30 2.48 -15.33
N VAL A 6 -2.28 2.24 -14.01
CA VAL A 6 -3.31 2.68 -13.08
C VAL A 6 -2.64 3.31 -11.86
N ILE A 7 -2.93 4.59 -11.63
CA ILE A 7 -2.50 5.30 -10.43
C ILE A 7 -3.73 5.71 -9.64
N ARG A 8 -3.70 5.44 -8.33
CA ARG A 8 -4.76 5.83 -7.40
C ARG A 8 -4.17 6.53 -6.19
N LEU A 9 -4.71 7.69 -5.87
CA LEU A 9 -4.54 8.29 -4.57
C LEU A 9 -5.48 7.58 -3.59
N GLU A 10 -4.95 7.03 -2.50
CA GLU A 10 -5.74 6.33 -1.48
C GLU A 10 -5.54 6.95 -0.10
N LEU A 11 -6.63 7.15 0.63
CA LEU A 11 -6.63 7.44 2.06
C LEU A 11 -7.23 6.25 2.80
N LYS A 12 -6.45 5.69 3.73
CA LYS A 12 -6.91 4.63 4.65
C LYS A 12 -6.98 5.20 6.06
N VAL A 13 -8.11 5.02 6.71
CA VAL A 13 -8.31 5.43 8.09
C VAL A 13 -8.82 4.27 8.91
N LYS A 14 -8.26 4.13 10.10
CA LYS A 14 -8.66 3.13 11.09
C LYS A 14 -9.11 3.88 12.35
N ASN A 15 -10.36 3.71 12.75
CA ASN A 15 -10.94 4.33 13.94
C ASN A 15 -11.73 3.29 14.72
N ASN A 16 -11.31 3.01 15.96
CA ASN A 16 -11.99 2.06 16.87
C ASN A 16 -12.38 0.72 16.23
N GLY A 17 -11.46 0.11 15.46
CA GLY A 17 -11.71 -1.17 14.79
C GLY A 17 -12.41 -1.06 13.44
N LEU A 18 -13.03 0.08 13.12
CA LEU A 18 -13.62 0.34 11.80
C LEU A 18 -12.55 0.91 10.85
N GLY A 19 -12.47 0.31 9.66
CA GLY A 19 -11.65 0.81 8.56
C GLY A 19 -12.51 1.51 7.53
N TYR A 20 -12.08 2.66 7.04
CA TYR A 20 -12.63 3.24 5.81
C TYR A 20 -11.51 3.56 4.82
N LYS A 21 -11.86 3.52 3.54
CA LYS A 21 -10.97 3.82 2.43
C LYS A 21 -11.65 4.78 1.46
N GLU A 22 -10.99 5.89 1.17
CA GLU A 22 -11.33 6.78 0.06
C GLU A 22 -10.26 6.63 -1.04
N ALA A 23 -10.65 6.76 -2.31
CA ALA A 23 -9.71 6.71 -3.41
C ALA A 23 -10.11 7.65 -4.55
N ALA A 24 -9.12 8.12 -5.31
CA ALA A 24 -9.29 8.88 -6.53
C ALA A 24 -8.33 8.37 -7.61
N PRO A 25 -8.77 8.21 -8.86
CA PRO A 25 -7.86 7.96 -9.97
C PRO A 25 -7.01 9.20 -10.21
N LEU A 26 -5.72 9.00 -10.47
CA LEU A 26 -4.82 10.05 -10.94
C LEU A 26 -4.25 9.65 -12.30
N ILE A 27 -4.01 10.62 -13.16
CA ILE A 27 -3.14 10.42 -14.32
C ILE A 27 -1.66 10.53 -13.90
N ARG A 28 -0.75 10.06 -14.74
CA ARG A 28 0.69 10.03 -14.45
C ARG A 28 1.25 11.42 -14.19
N GLU A 29 0.77 12.42 -14.93
CA GLU A 29 1.18 13.82 -14.85
C GLU A 29 0.76 14.42 -13.50
N GLU A 30 -0.47 14.17 -13.05
CA GLU A 30 -0.97 14.59 -11.74
C GLU A 30 -0.14 13.98 -10.61
N CYS A 31 0.21 12.69 -10.72
CA CYS A 31 1.06 12.02 -9.75
C CYS A 31 2.48 12.59 -9.72
N ALA A 32 3.08 12.84 -10.88
CA ALA A 32 4.40 13.46 -11.00
C ALA A 32 4.41 14.87 -10.40
N ALA A 33 3.36 15.66 -10.65
CA ALA A 33 3.21 16.99 -10.07
C ALA A 33 3.17 16.93 -8.52
N ILE A 34 2.41 16.01 -7.92
CA ILE A 34 2.39 15.80 -6.47
C ILE A 34 3.78 15.46 -5.93
N LEU A 35 4.53 14.57 -6.61
CA LEU A 35 5.88 14.19 -6.21
C LEU A 35 6.88 15.35 -6.30
N ALA A 36 6.72 16.23 -7.28
CA ALA A 36 7.50 17.45 -7.45
C ALA A 36 7.10 18.58 -6.47
N GLY A 37 6.04 18.39 -5.69
CA GLY A 37 5.51 19.41 -4.78
C GLY A 37 4.53 20.39 -5.43
N ASP A 38 4.16 20.19 -6.69
CA ASP A 38 3.08 20.91 -7.35
C ASP A 38 1.76 20.15 -7.19
N PHE A 39 1.07 20.42 -6.09
CA PHE A 39 -0.18 19.74 -5.74
C PHE A 39 -1.39 20.69 -5.75
N ALA A 40 -1.26 21.89 -6.35
CA ALA A 40 -2.30 22.92 -6.30
C ALA A 40 -3.60 22.49 -7.01
N PHE A 41 -3.51 21.62 -8.02
CA PHE A 41 -4.67 21.10 -8.76
C PHE A 41 -5.61 20.25 -7.89
N LEU A 42 -5.09 19.62 -6.82
CA LEU A 42 -5.88 18.76 -5.93
C LEU A 42 -7.07 19.48 -5.29
N LYS A 43 -7.00 20.81 -5.11
CA LYS A 43 -8.11 21.61 -4.54
C LYS A 43 -9.34 21.64 -5.44
N HIS A 44 -9.15 21.46 -6.76
CA HIS A 44 -10.19 21.56 -7.78
C HIS A 44 -10.76 20.19 -8.16
N ARG A 45 -10.15 19.10 -7.71
CA ARG A 45 -10.65 17.74 -7.94
C ARG A 45 -12.00 17.52 -7.24
N PRO A 46 -12.92 16.75 -7.85
CA PRO A 46 -14.21 16.44 -7.24
C PRO A 46 -14.06 15.49 -6.04
N GLU A 47 -13.05 14.63 -6.03
CA GLU A 47 -12.88 13.61 -5.00
C GLU A 47 -12.40 14.22 -3.67
N MET A 48 -13.08 13.86 -2.58
CA MET A 48 -12.75 14.37 -1.25
C MET A 48 -11.33 14.04 -0.80
N VAL A 49 -10.83 12.85 -1.16
CA VAL A 49 -9.46 12.44 -0.84
C VAL A 49 -8.40 13.39 -1.41
N CYS A 50 -8.62 13.96 -2.59
CA CYS A 50 -7.72 14.94 -3.20
C CYS A 50 -7.70 16.24 -2.39
N ARG A 51 -8.87 16.77 -2.02
CA ARG A 51 -8.99 18.00 -1.20
C ARG A 51 -8.40 17.81 0.19
N ARG A 52 -8.58 16.63 0.79
CA ARG A 52 -7.96 16.26 2.07
C ARG A 52 -6.44 16.27 1.95
N LEU A 53 -5.88 15.65 0.91
CA LEU A 53 -4.44 15.66 0.68
C LEU A 53 -3.92 17.09 0.47
N TYR A 54 -4.59 17.91 -0.35
CA TYR A 54 -4.24 19.31 -0.55
C TYR A 54 -4.15 20.08 0.78
N SER A 55 -5.17 19.97 1.63
CA SER A 55 -5.19 20.62 2.94
C SER A 55 -4.01 20.18 3.82
N LYS A 56 -3.69 18.88 3.84
CA LYS A 56 -2.59 18.33 4.64
C LYS A 56 -1.20 18.69 4.12
N MET A 57 -1.03 18.79 2.81
CA MET A 57 0.24 19.22 2.21
C MET A 57 0.42 20.74 2.32
N SER A 58 -0.65 21.52 2.20
CA SER A 58 -0.62 22.99 2.31
C SER A 58 -0.22 23.48 3.70
N THR A 59 -0.47 22.68 4.75
CA THR A 59 0.00 23.00 6.12
C THR A 59 1.46 22.58 6.37
N GLY A 60 2.15 22.00 5.38
CA GLY A 60 3.52 21.51 5.49
C GLY A 60 3.68 20.20 6.29
N LEU A 61 2.57 19.63 6.78
CA LEU A 61 2.61 18.41 7.60
C LEU A 61 2.78 17.14 6.77
N PHE A 62 2.34 17.14 5.52
CA PHE A 62 2.39 16.00 4.62
C PHE A 62 3.31 16.29 3.42
N LYS A 63 4.18 15.33 3.14
CA LYS A 63 4.98 15.26 1.91
C LYS A 63 5.20 13.79 1.53
N PRO A 64 5.51 13.47 0.27
CA PRO A 64 5.97 12.13 -0.10
C PRO A 64 7.12 11.70 0.81
N ARG A 65 7.10 10.44 1.28
CA ARG A 65 7.99 9.99 2.35
C ARG A 65 8.71 8.68 2.09
N THR A 66 8.00 7.65 1.65
CA THR A 66 8.56 6.30 1.53
C THR A 66 7.92 5.60 0.34
N ILE A 67 8.66 4.68 -0.27
CA ILE A 67 8.17 3.82 -1.34
C ILE A 67 7.91 2.44 -0.74
N VAL A 68 6.76 1.86 -1.07
CA VAL A 68 6.43 0.49 -0.67
C VAL A 68 6.14 -0.27 -1.94
N GLN A 69 7.10 -1.08 -2.39
CA GLN A 69 6.95 -1.93 -3.57
C GLN A 69 7.10 -3.39 -3.16
N TYR A 70 6.26 -4.25 -3.75
CA TYR A 70 6.19 -5.67 -3.45
C TYR A 70 5.51 -6.41 -4.61
N GLU A 71 5.73 -7.71 -4.68
CA GLU A 71 5.01 -8.61 -5.56
C GLU A 71 3.85 -9.23 -4.77
N ARG A 72 2.67 -9.32 -5.39
CA ARG A 72 1.45 -9.84 -4.74
C ARG A 72 0.86 -11.00 -5.50
N GLU A 73 0.67 -12.10 -4.79
CA GLU A 73 -0.27 -13.15 -5.17
C GLU A 73 -1.55 -12.99 -4.35
N ALA A 74 -2.71 -13.12 -5.01
CA ALA A 74 -4.01 -12.97 -4.38
C ALA A 74 -4.93 -14.12 -4.79
N TYR A 75 -5.54 -14.74 -3.79
CA TYR A 75 -6.49 -15.84 -3.93
C TYR A 75 -7.80 -15.44 -3.26
N GLU A 76 -8.91 -15.69 -3.93
CA GLU A 76 -10.26 -15.33 -3.46
C GLU A 76 -11.14 -16.57 -3.50
N TRP A 77 -12.01 -16.70 -2.51
CA TRP A 77 -13.00 -17.76 -2.44
C TRP A 77 -14.30 -17.28 -1.79
N ASP A 78 -15.41 -17.48 -2.50
CA ASP A 78 -16.74 -16.97 -2.14
C ASP A 78 -17.27 -17.45 -0.77
N PRO A 79 -17.30 -18.76 -0.42
CA PRO A 79 -17.56 -19.23 0.93
C PRO A 79 -16.76 -18.50 2.01
N GLY A 80 -17.46 -17.77 2.88
CA GLY A 80 -16.84 -16.96 3.94
C GLY A 80 -16.16 -15.68 3.45
N ARG A 81 -16.25 -15.36 2.15
CA ARG A 81 -15.56 -14.26 1.46
C ARG A 81 -14.08 -14.23 1.80
N VAL A 82 -13.45 -15.40 1.69
CA VAL A 82 -12.06 -15.58 2.07
C VAL A 82 -11.16 -14.97 1.00
N ARG A 83 -10.22 -14.14 1.44
CA ARG A 83 -9.16 -13.59 0.62
C ARG A 83 -7.82 -13.85 1.28
N VAL A 84 -6.94 -14.51 0.56
CA VAL A 84 -5.57 -14.78 0.98
C VAL A 84 -4.63 -14.00 0.07
N THR A 85 -3.69 -13.27 0.65
CA THR A 85 -2.64 -12.58 -0.11
C THR A 85 -1.26 -12.93 0.44
N LEU A 86 -0.33 -13.18 -0.48
CA LEU A 86 1.09 -13.33 -0.20
C LEU A 86 1.81 -12.14 -0.84
N ASP A 87 2.43 -11.31 0.00
CA ASP A 87 3.26 -10.20 -0.46
C ASP A 87 4.73 -10.53 -0.24
N SER A 88 5.48 -10.69 -1.32
CA SER A 88 6.90 -11.04 -1.35
C SER A 88 7.73 -9.89 -1.93
N ASN A 89 9.07 -10.01 -1.86
CA ASN A 89 10.01 -9.05 -2.47
C ASN A 89 9.74 -7.60 -2.04
N LEU A 90 9.50 -7.39 -0.74
CA LEU A 90 9.24 -6.06 -0.19
C LEU A 90 10.50 -5.20 -0.26
N VAL A 91 10.42 -4.12 -1.03
CA VAL A 91 11.52 -3.18 -1.26
C VAL A 91 11.06 -1.72 -1.05
N THR A 92 12.01 -0.87 -0.69
CA THR A 92 11.82 0.58 -0.46
C THR A 92 12.91 1.40 -1.14
N GLY A 93 12.67 2.70 -1.35
CA GLY A 93 13.71 3.64 -1.79
C GLY A 93 14.60 4.07 -0.63
N LEU A 94 15.88 4.31 -0.90
CA LEU A 94 16.83 4.91 0.06
C LEU A 94 16.69 6.43 0.04
N SER A 95 15.85 6.98 0.92
CA SER A 95 15.51 8.41 1.03
C SER A 95 14.93 9.06 -0.25
N SER A 96 14.69 8.29 -1.32
CA SER A 96 14.03 8.73 -2.54
C SER A 96 12.57 8.28 -2.58
N VAL A 97 11.74 9.11 -3.19
CA VAL A 97 10.29 8.95 -3.29
C VAL A 97 9.79 8.95 -4.74
N ASP A 98 10.71 9.00 -5.71
CA ASP A 98 10.41 9.05 -7.14
C ASP A 98 10.07 7.67 -7.71
N PHE A 99 8.95 7.10 -7.26
CA PHE A 99 8.52 5.76 -7.68
C PHE A 99 8.03 5.69 -9.14
N LEU A 100 7.91 6.83 -9.83
CA LEU A 100 7.60 6.86 -11.26
C LEU A 100 8.84 6.60 -12.12
N ASN A 101 10.04 6.68 -11.53
CA ASN A 101 11.30 6.33 -12.15
C ASN A 101 11.60 4.83 -11.99
N SER A 102 11.40 4.06 -13.04
CA SER A 102 11.63 2.60 -13.04
C SER A 102 13.11 2.19 -12.86
N ALA A 103 14.05 3.14 -12.99
CA ALA A 103 15.47 2.94 -12.75
C ALA A 103 15.89 3.33 -11.32
N LEU A 104 14.94 3.73 -10.46
CA LEU A 104 15.24 4.11 -9.09
C LEU A 104 15.85 2.90 -8.32
N PRO A 105 17.02 3.06 -7.68
CA PRO A 105 17.56 2.03 -6.82
C PRO A 105 16.64 1.78 -5.62
N LEU A 106 16.32 0.51 -5.38
CA LEU A 106 15.52 0.05 -4.24
C LEU A 106 16.33 -0.91 -3.38
N THR A 107 16.05 -0.94 -2.09
CA THR A 107 16.66 -1.86 -1.14
C THR A 107 15.63 -2.82 -0.56
N GLY A 108 16.05 -4.06 -0.29
CA GLY A 108 15.25 -5.04 0.43
C GLY A 108 14.92 -4.56 1.85
N VAL A 109 13.68 -4.81 2.26
CA VAL A 109 13.15 -4.43 3.59
C VAL A 109 13.02 -5.64 4.52
N THR A 110 12.86 -6.82 3.93
CA THR A 110 12.75 -8.11 4.64
C THR A 110 13.94 -8.99 4.31
N ASP A 111 14.30 -9.89 5.23
CA ASP A 111 15.28 -10.93 4.94
C ASP A 111 14.84 -11.75 3.72
N GLU A 112 15.82 -12.24 2.95
CA GLU A 112 15.56 -13.08 1.78
C GLU A 112 14.69 -14.28 2.16
N GLY A 113 13.61 -14.49 1.41
CA GLY A 113 12.67 -15.60 1.62
C GLY A 113 11.51 -15.35 2.59
N LEU A 114 11.42 -14.17 3.23
CA LEU A 114 10.26 -13.82 4.05
C LEU A 114 9.15 -13.19 3.20
N SER A 115 7.91 -13.70 3.36
CA SER A 115 6.70 -13.18 2.72
C SER A 115 5.63 -12.83 3.75
N ILE A 116 4.84 -11.81 3.46
CA ILE A 116 3.74 -11.38 4.32
C ILE A 116 2.46 -12.09 3.86
N LEU A 117 1.99 -13.03 4.68
CA LEU A 117 0.69 -13.68 4.52
C LEU A 117 -0.40 -12.88 5.23
N GLU A 118 -1.39 -12.39 4.49
CA GLU A 118 -2.59 -11.76 5.03
C GLU A 118 -3.83 -12.59 4.64
N ILE A 119 -4.68 -12.86 5.63
CA ILE A 119 -5.91 -13.65 5.48
C ILE A 119 -7.06 -12.75 5.93
N LYS A 120 -8.05 -12.57 5.06
CA LYS A 120 -9.30 -11.86 5.34
C LYS A 120 -10.47 -12.78 5.07
N TYR A 121 -11.50 -12.67 5.88
CA TYR A 121 -12.77 -13.38 5.73
C TYR A 121 -13.84 -12.62 6.51
N ASP A 122 -15.11 -12.86 6.18
CA ASP A 122 -16.23 -12.23 6.87
C ASP A 122 -16.57 -12.99 8.15
N GLU A 123 -17.52 -13.93 8.08
CA GLU A 123 -18.06 -14.61 9.26
C GLU A 123 -17.23 -15.83 9.68
N PHE A 124 -16.62 -16.54 8.74
CA PHE A 124 -15.87 -17.76 9.01
C PHE A 124 -14.75 -18.03 8.01
N LEU A 125 -13.73 -18.78 8.47
CA LEU A 125 -12.69 -19.36 7.63
C LEU A 125 -12.94 -20.89 7.54
N PRO A 126 -13.24 -21.44 6.35
CA PRO A 126 -13.41 -22.87 6.16
C PRO A 126 -12.22 -23.69 6.67
N ALA A 127 -12.49 -24.80 7.36
CA ALA A 127 -11.48 -25.59 8.06
C ALA A 127 -10.33 -26.05 7.15
N HIS A 128 -10.63 -26.58 5.97
CA HIS A 128 -9.60 -27.05 5.05
C HIS A 128 -8.71 -25.91 4.50
N ILE A 129 -9.20 -24.66 4.42
CA ILE A 129 -8.34 -23.49 4.12
C ILE A 129 -7.47 -23.18 5.33
N ALA A 130 -8.07 -23.18 6.53
CA ALA A 130 -7.33 -22.94 7.77
C ALA A 130 -6.17 -23.94 7.91
N ASP A 131 -6.44 -25.22 7.64
CA ASP A 131 -5.48 -26.33 7.68
C ASP A 131 -4.34 -26.12 6.66
N LEU A 132 -4.67 -25.74 5.42
CA LEU A 132 -3.69 -25.38 4.39
C LEU A 132 -2.77 -24.22 4.81
N LEU A 133 -3.29 -23.29 5.61
CA LEU A 133 -2.57 -22.11 6.10
C LEU A 133 -1.84 -22.36 7.43
N MET A 134 -1.94 -23.57 8.00
CA MET A 134 -1.16 -23.99 9.18
C MET A 134 0.28 -24.35 8.79
N LEU A 135 1.04 -23.35 8.36
CA LEU A 135 2.46 -23.49 8.07
C LEU A 135 3.28 -23.42 9.37
N ASN A 136 4.15 -24.41 9.60
CA ASN A 136 5.03 -24.45 10.78
C ASN A 136 6.01 -23.27 10.86
N SER A 137 6.33 -22.64 9.74
CA SER A 137 7.23 -21.49 9.63
C SER A 137 6.53 -20.13 9.82
N ARG A 138 5.21 -20.09 10.09
CA ARG A 138 4.48 -18.84 10.18
C ARG A 138 4.62 -18.19 11.55
N GLN A 139 4.99 -16.91 11.55
CA GLN A 139 4.91 -16.04 12.73
C GLN A 139 3.71 -15.09 12.59
N ARG A 140 2.88 -14.98 13.63
CA ARG A 140 1.79 -14.00 13.66
C ARG A 140 2.29 -12.70 14.27
N ALA A 141 2.16 -11.61 13.54
CA ALA A 141 2.55 -10.27 14.01
C ALA A 141 1.60 -9.21 13.45
N ALA A 142 1.43 -8.11 14.20
CA ALA A 142 0.84 -6.90 13.66
C ALA A 142 1.87 -6.21 12.75
N LEU A 143 1.54 -6.06 11.45
CA LEU A 143 2.49 -5.60 10.45
C LEU A 143 1.93 -4.44 9.62
N SER A 144 2.76 -3.41 9.39
CA SER A 144 2.48 -2.32 8.46
C SER A 144 3.65 -2.15 7.51
N LYS A 145 3.44 -2.44 6.22
CA LYS A 145 4.49 -2.30 5.20
C LYS A 145 5.07 -0.88 5.18
N TYR A 146 4.20 0.13 5.30
CA TYR A 146 4.62 1.52 5.43
C TYR A 146 5.54 1.73 6.63
N ALA A 147 5.17 1.24 7.82
CA ALA A 147 5.97 1.43 9.02
C ALA A 147 7.34 0.73 8.95
N ILE A 148 7.44 -0.41 8.25
CA ILE A 148 8.72 -1.10 8.07
C ILE A 148 9.57 -0.34 7.05
N CYS A 149 9.03 0.02 5.88
CA CYS A 149 9.76 0.76 4.85
C CYS A 149 10.24 2.13 5.35
N ARG A 150 9.42 2.81 6.18
CA ARG A 150 9.76 4.12 6.77
C ARG A 150 11.01 4.11 7.66
N ARG A 151 11.50 2.94 8.09
CA ARG A 151 12.75 2.80 8.87
C ARG A 151 14.01 3.06 8.04
N PHE A 152 13.88 3.10 6.71
CA PHE A 152 14.97 3.28 5.74
C PHE A 152 15.03 4.69 5.15
N ASP A 153 14.19 5.61 5.63
CA ASP A 153 14.10 6.98 5.12
C ASP A 153 15.03 7.97 5.82
#